data_AF-A0A2D7GCW4-F1
#
_entry.id   AF-A0A2D7GCW4-F1
#
_cell.length_a   1.000
_cell.length_b   1.000
_cell.length_c   1.000
_cell.angle_alpha   90.00
_cell.angle_beta   90.00
_cell.angle_gamma   90.00
#
_symmetry.space_group_name_H-M   'P 1'
#
loop_
_entity.id
_entity.type
_entity.pdbx_description
1 polymer ?
#
loop_
_entity_poly.entity_id
_entity_poly.type
_entity_poly.pdbx_seq_one_letter_code
_entity_poly.pdbx_strand_id
1 'polypeptide(L)' 'MKVGDLVRLNKLSYEHWGPTGLILEIRLTEYGTGMIVMMTTAGSQCTIPRANQRTYISEVLSEIKWSS' A
#
# COMPACT_ATOMS: atom_id res chain seq x y z
N MET A 1 -1.56 5.86 7.51
CA MET A 1 -1.29 5.36 6.16
C MET A 1 -0.72 6.47 5.29
N LYS A 2 0.59 6.49 5.20
CA LYS A 2 1.45 7.46 4.49
C LYS A 2 2.57 6.71 3.77
N VAL A 3 3.33 7.41 2.91
CA VAL A 3 4.55 6.86 2.31
C VAL A 3 5.52 6.42 3.41
N GLY A 4 6.14 5.25 3.24
CA GLY A 4 7.01 4.61 4.22
C GLY A 4 6.29 3.73 5.24
N ASP A 5 4.96 3.72 5.29
CA ASP A 5 4.23 2.78 6.16
C ASP A 5 4.34 1.35 5.61
N LEU A 6 4.66 0.41 6.50
CA LEU A 6 4.47 -1.01 6.26
C LEU A 6 3.02 -1.35 6.59
N VAL A 7 2.32 -2.00 5.66
CA VAL A 7 0.90 -2.35 5.80
C VAL A 7 0.68 -3.84 5.66
N ARG A 8 -0.35 -4.36 6.34
CA ARG A 8 -0.85 -5.71 6.12
C ARG A 8 -1.90 -5.68 5.00
N LEU A 9 -1.74 -6.58 4.05
CA LEU A 9 -2.70 -6.73 2.96
C LEU A 9 -3.89 -7.61 3.41
N ASN A 10 -5.00 -7.60 2.69
CA ASN A 10 -6.09 -8.55 2.93
C ASN A 10 -5.80 -9.90 2.29
N LYS A 11 -6.44 -10.99 2.77
CA LYS A 11 -6.24 -12.36 2.26
C LYS A 11 -6.40 -12.47 0.74
N LEU A 12 -7.34 -11.74 0.14
CA LEU A 12 -7.54 -11.71 -1.32
C LEU A 12 -6.30 -11.22 -2.09
N SER A 13 -5.49 -10.37 -1.47
CA SER A 13 -4.27 -9.82 -2.05
C SER A 13 -3.05 -10.73 -1.84
N TYR A 14 -3.12 -11.69 -0.91
CA TYR A 14 -1.97 -12.52 -0.54
C TYR A 14 -1.53 -13.46 -1.67
N GLU A 15 -2.48 -13.95 -2.46
CA GLU A 15 -2.20 -14.91 -3.55
C GLU A 15 -1.21 -14.35 -4.59
N HIS A 16 -1.13 -13.03 -4.72
CA HIS A 16 -0.27 -12.38 -5.71
C HIS A 16 0.81 -11.49 -5.11
N TRP A 17 0.55 -10.88 -3.95
CA TRP A 17 1.42 -9.84 -3.37
C TRP A 17 2.09 -10.29 -2.06
N GLY A 18 1.64 -11.41 -1.48
CA GLY A 18 2.05 -11.81 -0.15
C GLY A 18 1.37 -10.99 0.95
N PRO A 19 1.77 -11.19 2.23
CA PRO A 19 1.00 -10.72 3.36
C PRO A 19 1.12 -9.22 3.65
N THR A 20 2.18 -8.59 3.17
CA THR A 20 2.53 -7.21 3.52
C THR A 20 3.02 -6.42 2.31
N GLY A 21 2.82 -5.11 2.38
CA GLY A 21 3.34 -4.15 1.41
C GLY A 21 3.93 -2.92 2.09
N LEU A 22 4.96 -2.33 1.48
CA LEU A 22 5.54 -1.05 1.87
C LEU A 22 5.03 0.03 0.93
N ILE A 23 4.42 1.09 1.47
CA ILE A 23 3.92 2.20 0.66
C ILE A 23 5.09 3.03 0.15
N LEU A 24 5.24 3.10 -1.17
CA LEU A 24 6.29 3.88 -1.82
C LEU A 24 5.78 5.26 -2.24
N GLU A 25 4.52 5.34 -2.69
CA GLU A 25 3.97 6.56 -3.24
C GLU A 25 2.45 6.62 -3.04
N ILE A 26 1.93 7.83 -2.82
CA ILE A 26 0.51 8.13 -2.84
C ILE A 26 0.33 9.36 -3.74
N ARG A 27 -0.33 9.19 -4.89
CA ARG A 27 -0.51 10.27 -5.88
C ARG A 27 -1.95 10.40 -6.37
N LEU A 28 -2.29 11.56 -6.91
CA LEU A 28 -3.50 11.79 -7.69
C LEU A 28 -3.22 11.50 -9.17
N THR A 29 -4.18 10.90 -9.86
CA THR A 29 -4.16 10.74 -11.31
C THR A 29 -4.71 11.98 -12.00
N GLU A 30 -4.50 12.07 -13.31
CA GLU A 30 -5.06 13.12 -14.17
C GLU A 30 -6.59 13.17 -14.13
N TYR A 31 -7.25 12.04 -13.82
CA TYR A 31 -8.70 11.93 -13.67
C TYR A 31 -9.19 12.26 -12.24
N GLY A 32 -8.31 12.76 -11.37
CA GLY A 32 -8.64 13.11 -9.98
C GLY A 32 -8.80 11.91 -9.05
N THR A 33 -8.48 10.69 -9.49
CA THR A 33 -8.54 9.50 -8.64
C THR A 33 -7.22 9.32 -7.89
N GLY A 34 -7.26 8.94 -6.61
CA GLY A 34 -6.04 8.66 -5.85
C GLY A 34 -5.53 7.25 -6.12
N MET A 35 -4.21 7.06 -6.17
CA MET A 35 -3.54 5.76 -6.25
C MET A 35 -2.51 5.61 -5.13
N ILE A 36 -2.27 4.36 -4.72
CA ILE A 36 -1.25 3.96 -3.75
C ILE A 36 -0.35 2.94 -4.44
N VAL A 37 0.94 3.22 -4.50
CA VAL A 37 1.96 2.32 -5.06
C VAL A 37 2.71 1.67 -3.91
N MET A 38 2.87 0.35 -3.97
CA MET A 38 3.51 -0.43 -2.91
C MET A 38 4.52 -1.42 -3.48
N MET A 39 5.61 -1.64 -2.76
CA MET A 39 6.43 -2.85 -2.92
C MET A 39 5.83 -3.94 -2.05
N THR A 40 5.69 -5.14 -2.58
CA THR A 40 5.04 -6.26 -1.88
C THR A 40 6.07 -7.31 -1.46
N THR A 41 5.74 -8.12 -0.47
CA THR A 41 6.65 -9.18 0.01
C THR A 41 6.83 -10.33 -0.98
N ALA A 42 5.94 -10.46 -1.98
CA ALA A 42 6.17 -11.32 -3.13
C ALA A 42 7.26 -10.78 -4.09
N GLY A 43 7.85 -9.61 -3.81
CA GLY A 43 8.92 -8.99 -4.60
C GLY A 43 8.43 -8.16 -5.79
N SER A 44 7.12 -8.16 -6.07
CA SER A 44 6.52 -7.33 -7.12
C SER A 44 6.03 -5.99 -6.57
N GLN A 45 6.01 -4.96 -7.41
CA GLN A 45 5.27 -3.73 -7.11
C GLN A 45 3.80 -3.90 -7.49
N CYS A 46 2.90 -3.32 -6.70
CA CYS A 46 1.48 -3.23 -7.03
C CYS A 46 0.96 -1.81 -6.87
N THR A 47 -0.14 -1.51 -7.55
CA THR A 47 -0.85 -0.24 -7.45
C THR A 47 -2.32 -0.51 -7.16
N ILE A 48 -2.86 0.17 -6.16
CA ILE A 48 -4.29 0.07 -5.81
C ILE A 48 -4.95 1.45 -5.86
N PRO A 49 -6.26 1.54 -6.18
CA PRO A 49 -7.02 2.76 -6.03
C PRO A 49 -7.11 3.15 -4.54
N ARG A 50 -6.82 4.41 -4.21
CA ARG A 50 -6.89 4.93 -2.84
C ARG A 50 -8.30 4.87 -2.25
N ALA A 51 -9.32 5.04 -3.10
CA ALA A 51 -10.72 4.89 -2.70
C ALA A 51 -11.02 3.48 -2.15
N ASN A 52 -10.32 2.47 -2.66
CA ASN A 52 -10.52 1.07 -2.30
C ASN A 52 -9.47 0.57 -1.29
N GLN A 53 -8.74 1.47 -0.63
CA GLN A 53 -7.64 1.08 0.27
C GLN A 53 -8.07 0.05 1.32
N ARG A 54 -9.28 0.16 1.89
CA ARG A 54 -9.79 -0.78 2.91
C ARG A 54 -10.08 -2.18 2.35
N THR A 55 -10.28 -2.31 1.05
CA THR A 55 -10.47 -3.60 0.37
C THR A 55 -9.15 -4.37 0.28
N TYR A 56 -8.02 -3.66 0.18
CA TYR A 56 -6.70 -4.27 -0.03
C TYR A 56 -5.81 -4.26 1.21
N ILE A 57 -6.00 -3.30 2.12
CA ILE A 57 -5.18 -3.07 3.29
C ILE A 57 -6.04 -3.21 4.54
N SER A 58 -5.64 -4.12 5.44
CA SER A 58 -6.33 -4.34 6.71
C SER A 58 -5.82 -3.43 7.82
N GLU A 59 -4.51 -3.25 7.91
CA GLU A 59 -3.88 -2.48 9.00
C GLU A 59 -2.53 -1.87 8.59
N VAL A 60 -2.11 -0.86 9.34
CA VAL A 60 -0.74 -0.31 9.29
C VAL A 60 0.07 -0.99 10.40
N LEU A 61 1.17 -1.64 10.02
CA LEU A 61 2.00 -2.46 10.90
C LEU A 61 3.13 -1.66 11.56
N SER A 62 3.72 -0.71 10.83
CA SER A 62 4.73 0.19 11.39
C SER A 62 4.74 1.52 10.66
N GLU A 63 4.77 2.60 11.42
CA GLU A 63 5.08 3.92 10.89
C GLU A 63 6.60 4.13 10.94
N ILE A 64 7.24 4.27 9.79
CA ILE A 64 8.61 4.79 9.77
C ILE A 64 8.52 6.28 10.12
N LYS A 65 8.96 6.63 11.34
CA LYS A 65 9.19 8.02 11.72
C LYS A 65 10.56 8.42 11.19
N TRP A 66 10.59 9.24 10.16
CA TRP A 66 11.80 9.97 9.81
C TRP A 66 12.05 10.99 10.91
N SER A 67 13.05 10.73 11.76
CA SER A 67 13.59 11.75 12.67
C SER A 67 14.28 12.80 11.81
N SER A 68 13.69 14.00 11.78
CA SER A 68 14.24 15.23 11.22
C SER A 68 15.50 15.67 11.94
#